data_AF-A0A7M3Z4J5-F1
#
_entry.id   AF-A0A7M3Z4J5-F1
#
_cell.length_a   1.000
_cell.length_b   1.000
_cell.length_c   1.000
_cell.angle_alpha   90.00
_cell.angle_beta   90.00
_cell.angle_gamma   90.00
#
_symmetry.space_group_name_H-M   'P 1'
#
loop_
_entity.id
_entity.type
_entity.pdbx_description
1 polymer ?
#
loop_
_entity_poly.entity_id
_entity_poly.type
_entity_poly.pdbx_seq_one_letter_code
_entity_poly.pdbx_strand_id
1 'polypeptide(L)'
;LDVEGYDRMVLVEDDIELNSTYLTSLLSLSDWAEAYADVGTVQVWNVEAGSKEDLQPHLHQVELTNRHFVTYCLTKRAWDIIKPVLYAYEEKFLMRRPYAKRPHYRIRRFMRQQLKRARQTPQGPRLDPPAQAIHNPFPSIPWRSAPTSQDAITSLAMYLAGLHRITTRVSHAHYYGVTGVHCTPELYEFMGFNDQGWWQWDAAPERFEIRYKDSNGAWLSSHYR
;
A
#
# COMPACT_ATOMS: atom_id res chain seq x y z
N LEU A 1 -3.80 -2.15 17.56
CA LEU A 1 -3.55 -3.59 17.36
C LEU A 1 -2.95 -4.25 18.61
N ASP A 2 -1.83 -3.76 19.15
CA ASP A 2 -1.21 -4.41 20.33
C ASP A 2 -1.94 -4.13 21.66
N VAL A 3 -2.38 -2.89 21.91
CA VAL A 3 -3.03 -2.49 23.18
C VAL A 3 -4.50 -2.89 23.19
N GLU A 4 -5.25 -2.44 22.18
CA GLU A 4 -6.70 -2.64 22.11
C GLU A 4 -7.12 -4.04 21.62
N GLY A 5 -6.18 -4.90 21.25
CA GLY A 5 -6.48 -6.28 20.85
C GLY A 5 -7.28 -6.45 19.55
N TYR A 6 -7.44 -5.40 18.74
CA TYR A 6 -8.16 -5.49 17.46
C TYR A 6 -7.51 -6.48 16.47
N ASP A 7 -8.34 -7.19 15.72
CA ASP A 7 -7.91 -8.13 14.67
C ASP A 7 -7.36 -7.44 13.42
N ARG A 8 -7.85 -6.23 13.13
CA ARG A 8 -7.49 -5.44 11.95
C ARG A 8 -7.52 -3.95 12.26
N MET A 9 -6.73 -3.19 11.50
CA MET A 9 -6.72 -1.75 11.50
C MET A 9 -7.07 -1.27 10.10
N VAL A 10 -8.05 -0.37 9.99
CA VAL A 10 -8.33 0.37 8.76
C VAL A 10 -7.79 1.79 8.96
N LEU A 11 -6.93 2.23 8.05
CA LEU A 11 -6.44 3.60 7.97
C LEU A 11 -7.10 4.28 6.78
N VAL A 12 -7.58 5.50 7.00
CA VAL A 12 -8.14 6.40 5.98
C VAL A 12 -7.58 7.79 6.25
N GLU A 13 -7.02 8.44 5.23
CA GLU A 13 -6.62 9.85 5.30
C GLU A 13 -7.85 10.77 5.28
N ASP A 14 -7.71 12.01 5.77
CA ASP A 14 -8.79 12.99 5.89
C ASP A 14 -9.15 13.71 4.58
N ASP A 15 -8.34 13.52 3.55
CA ASP A 15 -8.48 14.04 2.19
C ASP A 15 -8.96 12.98 1.19
N ILE A 16 -9.75 12.03 1.69
CA ILE A 16 -10.35 10.93 0.94
C ILE A 16 -11.88 10.98 1.01
N GLU A 17 -12.53 10.91 -0.14
CA GLU A 17 -13.97 10.65 -0.26
C GLU A 17 -14.20 9.14 -0.42
N LEU A 18 -14.97 8.55 0.50
CA LEU A 18 -15.28 7.13 0.48
C LEU A 18 -16.56 6.85 -0.30
N ASN A 19 -16.52 5.81 -1.14
CA ASN A 19 -17.72 5.24 -1.74
C ASN A 19 -18.56 4.52 -0.68
N SER A 20 -19.87 4.42 -0.87
CA SER A 20 -20.77 3.67 0.03
C SER A 20 -20.36 2.19 0.17
N THR A 21 -19.69 1.64 -0.84
CA THR A 21 -19.18 0.26 -0.88
C THR A 21 -17.79 0.09 -0.28
N TYR A 22 -17.13 1.17 0.19
CA TYR A 22 -15.71 1.17 0.55
C TYR A 22 -15.38 0.15 1.64
N LEU A 23 -16.02 0.23 2.81
CA LEU A 23 -15.70 -0.65 3.94
C LEU A 23 -16.01 -2.11 3.62
N THR A 24 -17.14 -2.37 2.97
CA THR A 24 -17.51 -3.73 2.54
C THR A 24 -16.46 -4.29 1.58
N SER A 25 -16.06 -3.53 0.57
CA SER A 25 -15.06 -3.97 -0.42
C SER A 25 -13.69 -4.20 0.24
N LEU A 26 -13.27 -3.31 1.14
CA LEU A 26 -11.99 -3.41 1.84
C LEU A 26 -11.93 -4.62 2.77
N LEU A 27 -13.00 -4.85 3.55
CA LEU A 27 -13.05 -5.96 4.49
C LEU A 27 -13.21 -7.31 3.78
N SER A 28 -14.04 -7.39 2.73
CA SER A 28 -14.14 -8.58 1.87
C SER A 28 -12.80 -8.90 1.20
N LEU A 29 -12.08 -7.90 0.71
CA LEU A 29 -10.73 -8.10 0.14
C LEU A 29 -9.74 -8.56 1.23
N SER A 30 -9.84 -7.99 2.43
CA SER A 30 -9.02 -8.42 3.57
C SER A 30 -9.31 -9.87 3.97
N ASP A 31 -10.57 -10.32 3.94
CA ASP A 31 -10.94 -11.71 4.21
C ASP A 31 -10.38 -12.65 3.14
N TRP A 32 -10.54 -12.29 1.86
CA TRP A 32 -9.94 -13.04 0.76
C TRP A 32 -8.42 -13.13 0.87
N ALA A 33 -7.77 -12.03 1.25
CA ALA A 33 -6.32 -11.95 1.38
C ALA A 33 -5.76 -12.79 2.54
N GLU A 34 -6.52 -13.02 3.61
CA GLU A 34 -6.09 -13.85 4.74
C GLU A 34 -5.94 -15.34 4.38
N ALA A 35 -6.43 -15.77 3.21
CA ALA A 35 -6.10 -17.09 2.66
C ALA A 35 -4.61 -17.22 2.26
N TYR A 36 -3.88 -16.11 2.16
CA TYR A 36 -2.50 -16.07 1.69
C TYR A 36 -1.54 -15.49 2.75
N ALA A 37 -0.58 -16.29 3.17
CA ALA A 37 0.41 -15.92 4.17
C ALA A 37 1.36 -14.79 3.71
N ASP A 38 1.51 -14.60 2.40
CA ASP A 38 2.36 -13.62 1.75
C ASP A 38 1.63 -12.34 1.33
N VAL A 39 0.39 -12.10 1.78
CA VAL A 39 -0.27 -10.79 1.65
C VAL A 39 -0.23 -10.07 3.00
N GLY A 40 0.22 -8.81 2.99
CA GLY A 40 0.40 -7.97 4.18
C GLY A 40 -0.65 -6.88 4.36
N THR A 41 -0.96 -6.13 3.29
CA THR A 41 -2.03 -5.11 3.33
C THR A 41 -2.88 -5.17 2.08
N VAL A 42 -4.14 -4.80 2.27
CA VAL A 42 -5.07 -4.59 1.18
C VAL A 42 -5.51 -3.12 1.16
N GLN A 43 -5.79 -2.59 -0.02
CA GLN A 43 -6.42 -1.29 -0.20
C GLN A 43 -7.46 -1.38 -1.31
N VAL A 44 -8.47 -0.51 -1.27
CA VAL A 44 -9.46 -0.40 -2.35
C VAL A 44 -9.35 0.96 -3.03
N TRP A 45 -8.12 1.48 -3.10
CA TRP A 45 -7.78 2.75 -3.71
C TRP A 45 -6.63 2.58 -4.71
N ASN A 46 -6.86 3.03 -5.94
CA ASN A 46 -5.86 3.03 -7.00
C ASN A 46 -6.10 4.18 -7.98
N VAL A 47 -5.07 4.52 -8.74
CA VAL A 47 -5.14 5.53 -9.80
C VAL A 47 -5.40 4.81 -11.11
N GLU A 48 -6.67 4.55 -11.39
CA GLU A 48 -7.15 3.99 -12.66
C GLU A 48 -8.08 5.01 -13.31
N ALA A 49 -7.74 5.44 -14.53
CA ALA A 49 -8.54 6.34 -15.34
C ALA A 49 -9.58 5.56 -16.14
N GLY A 50 -10.71 6.18 -16.47
CA GLY A 50 -11.73 5.59 -17.33
C GLY A 50 -13.13 6.08 -17.02
N SER A 51 -14.06 5.79 -17.92
CA SER A 51 -15.49 6.01 -17.68
C SER A 51 -16.05 5.02 -16.64
N LYS A 52 -17.23 5.31 -16.10
CA LYS A 52 -17.91 4.38 -15.18
C LYS A 52 -18.15 3.03 -15.87
N GLU A 53 -18.58 3.06 -17.12
CA GLU A 53 -18.91 1.90 -17.94
C GLU A 53 -17.69 1.03 -18.23
N ASP A 54 -16.52 1.64 -18.44
CA ASP A 54 -15.27 0.91 -18.68
C ASP A 54 -14.73 0.25 -17.41
N LEU A 55 -14.93 0.90 -16.25
CA LEU A 55 -14.34 0.45 -14.98
C LEU A 55 -15.24 -0.55 -14.25
N GLN A 56 -16.56 -0.40 -14.31
CA GLN A 56 -17.51 -1.24 -13.57
C GLN A 56 -17.30 -2.76 -13.76
N PRO A 57 -17.01 -3.28 -14.97
CA PRO A 57 -16.73 -4.71 -15.18
C PRO A 57 -15.52 -5.24 -14.40
N HIS A 58 -14.65 -4.35 -13.91
CA HIS A 58 -13.36 -4.69 -13.32
C HIS A 58 -13.27 -4.45 -11.81
N LEU A 59 -14.38 -4.18 -11.13
CA LEU A 59 -14.42 -3.97 -9.67
C LEU A 59 -13.82 -5.12 -8.84
N HIS A 60 -13.88 -6.34 -9.37
CA HIS A 60 -13.35 -7.55 -8.73
C HIS A 60 -11.85 -7.76 -8.95
N GLN A 61 -11.20 -6.99 -9.84
CA GLN A 61 -9.80 -7.20 -10.17
C GLN A 61 -8.91 -6.58 -9.11
N VAL A 62 -7.86 -7.30 -8.72
CA VAL A 62 -6.84 -6.84 -7.77
C VAL A 62 -5.44 -6.95 -8.37
N GLU A 63 -4.53 -6.14 -7.87
CA GLU A 63 -3.18 -5.97 -8.39
C GLU A 63 -2.18 -5.83 -7.26
N LEU A 64 -0.92 -6.19 -7.51
CA LEU A 64 0.18 -5.85 -6.62
C LEU A 64 0.45 -4.34 -6.67
N THR A 65 0.68 -3.74 -5.51
CA THR A 65 0.93 -2.31 -5.39
C THR A 65 2.13 -2.00 -4.48
N ASN A 66 2.88 -0.96 -4.82
CA ASN A 66 3.79 -0.25 -3.94
C ASN A 66 3.42 1.25 -3.86
N ARG A 67 2.20 1.63 -4.30
CA ARG A 67 1.73 3.02 -4.26
C ARG A 67 1.64 3.55 -2.82
N HIS A 68 1.30 4.83 -2.69
CA HIS A 68 1.15 5.49 -1.39
C HIS A 68 0.10 4.81 -0.51
N PHE A 69 0.28 4.91 0.81
CA PHE A 69 -0.66 4.39 1.80
C PHE A 69 -1.74 5.42 2.12
N VAL A 70 -2.60 5.69 1.14
CA VAL A 70 -3.68 6.68 1.29
C VAL A 70 -4.86 6.08 2.07
N THR A 71 -5.16 4.81 1.82
CA THR A 71 -6.12 4.03 2.59
C THR A 71 -5.66 2.58 2.61
N TYR A 72 -5.80 1.86 3.71
CA TYR A 72 -5.49 0.43 3.74
C TYR A 72 -6.09 -0.29 4.95
N CYS A 73 -6.24 -1.61 4.82
CA CYS A 73 -6.46 -2.53 5.92
C CYS A 73 -5.18 -3.33 6.21
N LEU A 74 -4.81 -3.40 7.49
CA LEU A 74 -3.69 -4.18 8.01
C LEU A 74 -4.21 -5.15 9.09
N THR A 75 -3.96 -6.44 8.91
CA THR A 75 -4.37 -7.45 9.89
C THR A 75 -3.34 -7.57 11.03
N LYS A 76 -3.79 -8.06 12.18
CA LYS A 76 -2.93 -8.32 13.35
C LYS A 76 -1.77 -9.25 13.00
N ARG A 77 -2.02 -10.27 12.16
CA ARG A 77 -1.01 -11.17 11.61
C ARG A 77 0.09 -10.42 10.87
N ALA A 78 -0.28 -9.60 9.89
CA ALA A 78 0.67 -8.80 9.14
C ALA A 78 1.41 -7.80 10.03
N TRP A 79 0.71 -7.13 10.95
CA TRP A 79 1.29 -6.24 11.95
C TRP A 79 2.35 -6.93 12.80
N ASP A 80 2.07 -8.12 13.34
CA ASP A 80 2.99 -8.85 14.20
C ASP A 80 4.30 -9.21 13.49
N ILE A 81 4.23 -9.46 12.18
CA ILE A 81 5.40 -9.72 11.34
C ILE A 81 6.25 -8.46 11.16
N ILE A 82 5.62 -7.30 10.89
CA ILE A 82 6.36 -6.07 10.53
C ILE A 82 6.74 -5.20 11.73
N LYS A 83 5.99 -5.26 12.84
CA LYS A 83 6.15 -4.35 13.99
C LYS A 83 7.56 -4.30 14.58
N PRO A 84 8.39 -5.36 14.60
CA PRO A 84 9.75 -5.23 15.12
C PRO A 84 10.59 -4.22 14.34
N VAL A 85 10.37 -4.09 13.02
CA VAL A 85 11.08 -3.12 12.18
C VAL A 85 10.57 -1.70 12.45
N LEU A 86 9.25 -1.54 12.58
CA LEU A 86 8.60 -0.25 12.82
C LEU A 86 8.98 0.30 14.21
N TYR A 87 8.88 -0.51 15.27
CA TYR A 87 9.28 -0.10 16.62
C TYR A 87 10.77 0.24 16.71
N ALA A 88 11.64 -0.52 16.04
CA ALA A 88 13.07 -0.18 15.97
C ALA A 88 13.33 1.15 15.24
N TYR A 89 12.49 1.53 14.27
CA TYR A 89 12.54 2.82 13.60
C TYR A 89 12.03 3.95 14.52
N GLU A 90 10.88 3.76 15.15
CA GLU A 90 10.25 4.75 16.03
C GLU A 90 11.13 5.09 17.24
N GLU A 91 11.65 4.07 17.92
CA GLU A 91 12.54 4.22 19.07
C GLU A 91 13.80 5.02 18.70
N LYS A 92 14.40 4.73 17.54
CA LYS A 92 15.65 5.35 17.10
C LYS A 92 15.48 6.78 16.60
N PHE A 93 14.35 7.09 15.98
CA PHE A 93 14.23 8.29 15.14
C PHE A 93 13.08 9.22 15.49
N LEU A 94 11.99 8.72 16.09
CA LEU A 94 10.77 9.49 16.31
C LEU A 94 10.49 9.82 17.78
N MET A 95 10.80 8.94 18.73
CA MET A 95 10.46 9.14 20.15
C MET A 95 11.08 10.38 20.82
N ARG A 96 12.19 10.92 20.27
CA ARG A 96 12.93 12.04 20.88
C ARG A 96 12.94 13.31 20.03
N ARG A 97 12.19 13.35 18.92
CA ARG A 97 12.26 14.46 17.95
C ARG A 97 10.90 14.69 17.31
N PRO A 98 10.52 15.95 17.00
CA PRO A 98 9.36 16.22 16.18
C PRO A 98 9.47 15.49 14.83
N TYR A 99 8.37 14.93 14.35
CA TYR A 99 8.33 14.13 13.12
C TYR A 99 8.89 14.88 11.89
N ALA A 100 8.57 16.17 11.77
CA ALA A 100 9.06 17.04 10.69
C ALA A 100 10.59 17.29 10.73
N LYS A 101 11.26 17.01 11.87
CA LYS A 101 12.70 17.21 12.07
C LYS A 101 13.45 15.88 12.20
N ARG A 102 12.88 14.78 11.68
CA ARG A 102 13.47 13.44 11.74
C ARG A 102 14.82 13.38 11.00
N PRO A 103 15.80 12.58 11.49
CA PRO A 103 17.15 12.59 10.95
C PRO A 103 17.25 11.77 9.65
N HIS A 104 16.80 12.35 8.53
CA HIS A 104 16.67 11.68 7.22
C HIS A 104 17.90 10.85 6.82
N TYR A 105 19.11 11.39 6.96
CA TYR A 105 20.34 10.66 6.63
C TYR A 105 20.54 9.37 7.45
N ARG A 106 20.21 9.40 8.74
CA ARG A 106 20.32 8.23 9.62
C ARG A 106 19.25 7.20 9.30
N ILE A 107 18.05 7.64 8.94
CA ILE A 107 16.95 6.76 8.51
C ILE A 107 17.34 6.05 7.21
N ARG A 108 17.85 6.78 6.21
CA ARG A 108 18.31 6.17 4.94
C ARG A 108 19.44 5.17 5.14
N ARG A 109 20.39 5.47 6.05
CA ARG A 109 21.42 4.50 6.44
C ARG A 109 20.80 3.25 7.07
N PHE A 110 19.82 3.41 7.95
CA PHE A 110 19.08 2.29 8.54
C PHE A 110 18.35 1.46 7.47
N MET A 111 17.61 2.09 6.54
CA MET A 111 16.93 1.39 5.44
C MET A 111 17.90 0.56 4.60
N ARG A 112 19.06 1.12 4.25
CA ARG A 112 20.11 0.37 3.53
C ARG A 112 20.66 -0.81 4.31
N GLN A 113 20.79 -0.70 5.64
CA GLN A 113 21.20 -1.82 6.48
C GLN A 113 20.14 -2.92 6.51
N GLN A 114 18.86 -2.55 6.53
CA GLN A 114 17.76 -3.51 6.47
C GLN A 114 17.71 -4.22 5.12
N LEU A 115 17.91 -3.52 3.99
CA LEU A 115 17.95 -4.10 2.64
C LEU A 115 19.11 -5.08 2.41
N LYS A 116 20.13 -5.13 3.28
CA LYS A 116 21.17 -6.16 3.23
C LYS A 116 20.71 -7.51 3.78
N ARG A 117 19.59 -7.55 4.50
CA ARG A 117 19.03 -8.79 5.04
C ARG A 117 18.34 -9.56 3.92
N ALA A 118 18.41 -10.88 3.98
CA ALA A 118 17.62 -11.72 3.08
C ALA A 118 16.12 -11.48 3.31
N ARG A 119 15.35 -11.46 2.23
CA ARG A 119 13.89 -11.45 2.32
C ARG A 119 13.43 -12.76 2.96
N GLN A 120 12.46 -12.63 3.85
CA GLN A 120 11.79 -13.79 4.42
C GLN A 120 10.81 -14.37 3.40
N THR A 121 10.47 -15.63 3.63
CA THR A 121 9.46 -16.34 2.87
C THR A 121 8.38 -16.78 3.84
N PRO A 122 7.17 -16.17 3.78
CA PRO A 122 6.06 -16.56 4.61
C PRO A 122 5.74 -18.06 4.49
N GLN A 123 5.38 -18.67 5.63
CA GLN A 123 4.99 -20.08 5.71
C GLN A 123 3.47 -20.21 5.54
N GLY A 124 3.02 -21.24 4.83
CA GLY A 124 1.60 -21.50 4.57
C GLY A 124 1.22 -21.30 3.10
N PRO A 125 -0.09 -21.32 2.78
CA PRO A 125 -0.58 -21.02 1.45
C PRO A 125 -0.16 -19.62 1.02
N ARG A 126 0.22 -19.45 -0.24
CA ARG A 126 0.74 -18.19 -0.78
C ARG A 126 0.04 -17.84 -2.06
N LEU A 127 -0.10 -16.53 -2.29
CA LEU A 127 -0.49 -15.97 -3.57
C LEU A 127 0.58 -16.25 -4.62
N ASP A 128 1.85 -16.30 -4.19
CA ASP A 128 3.04 -16.66 -4.96
C ASP A 128 3.10 -16.01 -6.35
N PRO A 129 3.14 -14.66 -6.42
CA PRO A 129 3.15 -13.96 -7.69
C PRO A 129 4.35 -14.33 -8.56
N PRO A 130 4.22 -14.29 -9.90
CA PRO A 130 5.37 -14.40 -10.79
C PRO A 130 6.44 -13.36 -10.43
N ALA A 131 7.72 -13.75 -10.49
CA ALA A 131 8.84 -12.89 -10.08
C ALA A 131 8.85 -11.53 -10.81
N GLN A 132 8.37 -11.48 -12.06
CA GLN A 132 8.26 -10.27 -12.87
C GLN A 132 7.22 -9.27 -12.35
N ALA A 133 6.22 -9.73 -11.60
CA ALA A 133 5.21 -8.89 -10.98
C ALA A 133 5.69 -8.33 -9.62
N ILE A 134 6.71 -8.94 -9.01
CA ILE A 134 7.21 -8.55 -7.70
C ILE A 134 8.24 -7.43 -7.84
N HIS A 135 7.87 -6.22 -7.41
CA HIS A 135 8.76 -5.06 -7.43
C HIS A 135 9.26 -4.73 -6.03
N ASN A 136 10.57 -4.45 -5.91
CA ASN A 136 11.12 -3.86 -4.69
C ASN A 136 10.61 -2.41 -4.58
N PRO A 137 9.92 -2.01 -3.48
CA PRO A 137 9.50 -0.62 -3.29
C PRO A 137 10.69 0.34 -3.22
N PHE A 138 11.87 -0.15 -2.85
CA PHE A 138 13.11 0.61 -2.75
C PHE A 138 14.27 -0.12 -3.46
N PRO A 139 14.29 -0.15 -4.81
CA PRO A 139 15.35 -0.82 -5.56
C PRO A 139 16.72 -0.18 -5.32
N SER A 140 16.72 1.12 -5.01
CA SER A 140 17.86 1.83 -4.46
C SER A 140 17.41 2.78 -3.36
N ILE A 141 18.34 3.20 -2.49
CA ILE A 141 18.09 4.22 -1.46
C ILE A 141 18.98 5.43 -1.77
N PRO A 142 18.57 6.36 -2.63
CA PRO A 142 19.32 7.59 -2.86
C PRO A 142 19.49 8.38 -1.55
N TRP A 143 20.70 8.89 -1.30
CA TRP A 143 21.02 9.57 -0.03
C TRP A 143 20.21 10.84 0.22
N ARG A 144 19.74 11.53 -0.83
CA ARG A 144 19.07 12.83 -0.73
C ARG A 144 17.55 12.75 -0.86
N SER A 145 17.05 11.84 -1.68
CA SER A 145 15.64 11.81 -2.08
C SER A 145 14.85 10.60 -1.58
N ALA A 146 15.48 9.53 -1.07
CA ALA A 146 14.70 8.38 -0.58
C ALA A 146 13.75 8.81 0.54
N PRO A 147 12.47 8.37 0.49
CA PRO A 147 11.48 8.72 1.50
C PRO A 147 11.84 8.07 2.84
N THR A 148 11.41 8.73 3.91
CA THR A 148 11.78 8.39 5.30
C THR A 148 10.59 8.58 6.24
N SER A 149 9.37 8.50 5.71
CA SER A 149 8.12 8.51 6.48
C SER A 149 7.91 7.16 7.16
N GLN A 150 6.91 7.09 8.06
CA GLN A 150 6.43 5.81 8.58
C GLN A 150 6.00 4.87 7.44
N ASP A 151 5.24 5.37 6.47
CA ASP A 151 4.81 4.63 5.26
C ASP A 151 5.95 4.00 4.48
N ALA A 152 7.06 4.72 4.31
CA ALA A 152 8.23 4.19 3.64
C ALA A 152 8.85 3.03 4.43
N ILE A 153 8.90 3.14 5.76
CA ILE A 153 9.41 2.06 6.62
C ILE A 153 8.43 0.88 6.66
N THR A 154 7.13 1.13 6.64
CA THR A 154 6.09 0.10 6.53
C THR A 154 6.23 -0.69 5.24
N SER A 155 6.37 -0.01 4.09
CA SER A 155 6.61 -0.66 2.79
C SER A 155 7.90 -1.50 2.80
N LEU A 156 8.97 -0.96 3.39
CA LEU A 156 10.24 -1.67 3.52
C LEU A 156 10.10 -2.93 4.40
N ALA A 157 9.41 -2.83 5.53
CA ALA A 157 9.19 -3.94 6.46
C ALA A 157 8.39 -5.06 5.79
N MET A 158 7.33 -4.73 5.06
CA MET A 158 6.55 -5.71 4.29
C MET A 158 7.41 -6.42 3.24
N TYR A 159 8.17 -5.65 2.45
CA TYR A 159 9.04 -6.21 1.42
C TYR A 159 10.06 -7.20 1.99
N LEU A 160 10.69 -6.85 3.12
CA LEU A 160 11.66 -7.70 3.81
C LEU A 160 11.02 -8.95 4.43
N ALA A 161 9.78 -8.84 4.88
CA ALA A 161 8.99 -9.97 5.37
C ALA A 161 8.46 -10.89 4.25
N GLY A 162 8.65 -10.52 2.98
CA GLY A 162 8.08 -11.25 1.85
C GLY A 162 6.56 -11.04 1.71
N LEU A 163 6.02 -9.97 2.30
CA LEU A 163 4.61 -9.62 2.23
C LEU A 163 4.33 -8.70 1.05
N HIS A 164 3.30 -9.04 0.29
CA HIS A 164 2.76 -8.28 -0.81
C HIS A 164 1.69 -7.31 -0.33
N ARG A 165 1.65 -6.13 -0.94
CA ARG A 165 0.53 -5.22 -0.81
C ARG A 165 -0.32 -5.35 -2.06
N ILE A 166 -1.63 -5.41 -1.88
CA ILE A 166 -2.56 -5.52 -3.00
C ILE A 166 -3.57 -4.39 -2.97
N THR A 167 -4.05 -4.01 -4.16
CA THR A 167 -5.09 -3.01 -4.36
C THR A 167 -6.15 -3.53 -5.31
N THR A 168 -7.39 -3.06 -5.21
CA THR A 168 -8.32 -3.16 -6.34
C THR A 168 -7.78 -2.36 -7.53
N ARG A 169 -8.05 -2.83 -8.75
CA ARG A 169 -7.80 -2.06 -9.97
C ARG A 169 -8.59 -0.77 -9.95
N VAL A 170 -9.90 -0.91 -9.72
CA VAL A 170 -10.87 0.18 -9.69
C VAL A 170 -10.97 0.72 -8.28
N SER A 171 -10.99 2.05 -8.14
CA SER A 171 -11.02 2.69 -6.83
C SER A 171 -12.43 2.71 -6.24
N HIS A 172 -12.53 2.42 -4.94
CA HIS A 172 -13.71 2.64 -4.10
C HIS A 172 -13.54 3.87 -3.19
N ALA A 173 -12.53 4.70 -3.45
CA ALA A 173 -12.28 5.95 -2.75
C ALA A 173 -11.68 6.96 -3.73
N HIS A 174 -11.98 8.24 -3.55
CA HIS A 174 -11.41 9.31 -4.35
C HIS A 174 -10.49 10.17 -3.49
N TYR A 175 -9.24 10.33 -3.91
CA TYR A 175 -8.29 11.21 -3.25
C TYR A 175 -8.48 12.63 -3.78
N TYR A 176 -8.76 13.60 -2.91
CA TYR A 176 -8.95 15.00 -3.28
C TYR A 176 -7.91 15.95 -2.66
N GLY A 177 -6.86 15.40 -2.04
CA GLY A 177 -5.77 16.13 -1.39
C GLY A 177 -4.82 16.87 -2.34
N VAL A 178 -5.34 17.82 -3.12
CA VAL A 178 -4.55 18.60 -4.11
C VAL A 178 -3.49 19.48 -3.42
N THR A 179 -3.76 19.93 -2.20
CA THR A 179 -2.85 20.76 -1.41
C THR A 179 -2.83 20.29 0.04
N GLY A 180 -1.64 20.15 0.63
CA GLY A 180 -1.50 19.75 2.03
C GLY A 180 -0.05 19.76 2.50
N VAL A 181 0.21 19.24 3.70
CA VAL A 181 1.56 19.17 4.30
C VAL A 181 2.53 18.34 3.43
N HIS A 182 2.00 17.40 2.65
CA HIS A 182 2.76 16.46 1.84
C HIS A 182 2.44 16.51 0.35
N CYS A 183 1.53 17.40 -0.09
CA CYS A 183 1.06 17.45 -1.47
C CYS A 183 1.01 18.90 -1.98
N THR A 184 1.50 19.11 -3.21
CA THR A 184 1.33 20.34 -3.98
C THR A 184 0.60 20.00 -5.28
N PRO A 185 -0.02 20.96 -5.98
CA PRO A 185 -0.71 20.68 -7.24
C PRO A 185 0.19 19.99 -8.28
N GLU A 186 1.45 20.40 -8.37
CA GLU A 186 2.43 19.81 -9.29
C GLU A 186 2.75 18.37 -8.91
N LEU A 187 2.86 18.07 -7.61
CA LEU A 187 3.06 16.70 -7.13
C LEU A 187 1.80 15.85 -7.36
N TYR A 188 0.62 16.42 -7.14
CA TYR A 188 -0.67 15.76 -7.36
C TYR A 188 -0.83 15.31 -8.82
N GLU A 189 -0.51 16.20 -9.76
CA GLU A 189 -0.47 15.90 -11.20
C GLU A 189 0.63 14.90 -11.55
N PHE A 190 1.85 15.08 -11.04
CA PHE A 190 2.96 14.14 -11.27
C PHE A 190 2.64 12.71 -10.80
N MET A 191 1.85 12.59 -9.73
CA MET A 191 1.39 11.31 -9.19
C MET A 191 0.21 10.71 -9.97
N GLY A 192 -0.39 11.48 -10.90
CA GLY A 192 -1.54 11.10 -11.71
C GLY A 192 -2.86 11.10 -10.95
N PHE A 193 -2.91 11.72 -9.76
CA PHE A 193 -4.13 11.71 -8.94
C PHE A 193 -5.30 12.46 -9.59
N ASN A 194 -5.00 13.40 -10.47
CA ASN A 194 -5.96 14.11 -11.32
C ASN A 194 -6.62 13.20 -12.37
N ASP A 195 -6.00 12.07 -12.72
CA ASP A 195 -6.50 11.14 -13.73
C ASP A 195 -7.36 10.01 -13.10
N GLN A 196 -7.49 9.97 -11.77
CA GLN A 196 -8.29 8.95 -11.09
C GLN A 196 -9.76 9.05 -11.51
N GLY A 197 -10.33 7.94 -11.96
CA GLY A 197 -11.77 7.83 -12.18
C GLY A 197 -12.54 8.06 -10.86
N TRP A 198 -13.38 9.09 -10.84
CA TRP A 198 -14.20 9.45 -9.68
C TRP A 198 -15.64 9.00 -9.89
N TRP A 199 -15.95 7.79 -9.38
CA TRP A 199 -17.24 7.15 -9.61
C TRP A 199 -17.81 6.54 -8.32
N GLN A 200 -19.14 6.59 -8.21
CA GLN A 200 -19.89 5.94 -7.14
C GLN A 200 -20.42 4.58 -7.62
N TRP A 201 -20.36 3.58 -6.72
CA TRP A 201 -20.63 2.17 -7.02
C TRP A 201 -21.80 1.70 -6.18
N ASP A 202 -22.71 0.94 -6.80
CA ASP A 202 -23.91 0.46 -6.13
C ASP A 202 -23.71 -0.93 -5.48
N ALA A 203 -22.62 -1.62 -5.80
CA ALA A 203 -22.30 -2.95 -5.30
C ALA A 203 -20.80 -3.12 -5.01
N ALA A 204 -20.50 -3.83 -3.93
CA ALA A 204 -19.16 -4.28 -3.59
C ALA A 204 -18.83 -5.59 -4.32
N PRO A 205 -17.54 -5.89 -4.60
CA PRO A 205 -17.15 -7.17 -5.18
C PRO A 205 -17.40 -8.34 -4.21
N GLU A 206 -17.99 -9.42 -4.71
CA GLU A 206 -18.18 -10.67 -3.95
C GLU A 206 -17.01 -11.65 -4.13
N ARG A 207 -16.19 -11.44 -5.16
CA ARG A 207 -15.03 -12.25 -5.50
C ARG A 207 -13.88 -11.36 -5.92
N PHE A 208 -12.66 -11.88 -5.80
CA PHE A 208 -11.45 -11.17 -6.21
C PHE A 208 -10.61 -12.05 -7.13
N GLU A 209 -10.07 -11.44 -8.17
CA GLU A 209 -9.16 -12.06 -9.12
C GLU A 209 -7.91 -11.21 -9.25
N ILE A 210 -6.74 -11.82 -9.04
CA ILE A 210 -5.49 -11.11 -9.23
C ILE A 210 -5.12 -11.03 -10.71
N ARG A 211 -4.75 -9.84 -11.16
CA ARG A 211 -4.11 -9.64 -12.45
C ARG A 211 -2.67 -9.18 -12.26
N TYR A 212 -1.79 -9.74 -13.09
CA TYR A 212 -0.36 -9.38 -13.11
C TYR A 212 0.05 -8.58 -14.35
N LYS A 213 -0.84 -8.52 -15.34
CA LYS A 213 -0.59 -7.91 -16.64
C LYS A 213 -1.74 -7.00 -17.04
N ASP A 214 -1.43 -5.98 -17.83
CA ASP A 214 -2.43 -5.15 -18.47
C ASP A 214 -3.09 -5.86 -19.67
N SER A 215 -4.01 -5.17 -20.34
CA SER A 215 -4.70 -5.67 -21.53
C SER A 215 -3.78 -5.91 -22.73
N ASN A 216 -2.59 -5.31 -22.75
CA ASN A 216 -1.57 -5.50 -23.77
C ASN A 216 -0.58 -6.63 -23.43
N GLY A 217 -0.75 -7.29 -22.27
CA GLY A 217 0.12 -8.36 -21.78
C GLY A 217 1.43 -7.87 -21.15
N ALA A 218 1.58 -6.55 -20.92
CA ALA A 218 2.72 -5.98 -20.22
C ALA A 218 2.57 -6.20 -18.70
N TRP A 219 3.69 -6.44 -18.02
CA TRP A 219 3.68 -6.63 -16.56
C TRP A 219 3.30 -5.35 -15.85
N LEU A 220 2.35 -5.47 -14.92
CA LEU A 220 2.00 -4.38 -14.03
C LEU A 220 3.17 -4.10 -13.09
N SER A 221 3.44 -2.82 -12.89
CA SER A 221 4.47 -2.37 -11.96
C SER A 221 3.99 -1.14 -11.22
N SER A 222 4.39 -1.05 -9.96
CA SER A 222 4.18 0.11 -9.12
C SER A 222 5.45 0.36 -8.35
N HIS A 223 5.90 1.60 -8.40
CA HIS A 223 7.03 2.08 -7.62
C HIS A 223 6.50 2.97 -6.51
N TYR A 224 7.08 2.84 -5.33
CA TYR A 224 6.88 3.83 -4.27
C TYR A 224 7.53 5.12 -4.76
N ARG A 225 6.69 6.11 -5.14
CA ARG A 225 7.15 7.44 -5.56
C ARG A 225 7.21 8.38 -4.36
#